data_AF-A0A5K1G7I1-F1
#
_entry.id   AF-A0A5K1G7I1-F1
#
_cell.length_a   1.000
_cell.length_b   1.000
_cell.length_c   1.000
_cell.angle_alpha   90.00
_cell.angle_beta   90.00
_cell.angle_gamma   90.00
#
_symmetry.space_group_name_H-M   'P 1'
#
loop_
_entity.id
_entity.type
_entity.pdbx_description
1 polymer ?
#
loop_
_entity_poly.entity_id
_entity_poly.type
_entity_poly.pdbx_seq_one_letter_code
_entity_poly.pdbx_strand_id
1 'polypeptide(L)'
;NKELVIGAGVLPLLEEIQQTSSYEAGTALYLNLSCLHEAKATIGSSGAIPFLVGCLRLPKTQCRFDALQAVYNLSTLESNIPRLLAAGVVANLAHILSGSGNTWPDKVIAVLCNLASTKQGRTEIIMFPGLLGSLALVLDSGTQVEQEQAVSCLLSLCVGDEQCSQLVLQEGVVPSLVSLSINGTSRGKDKAQKLLVHFRGLRERDPVNSSSQPLLTTNGSTREEPVEREVKSVVKFKSKSNRLGRVLSSMWKVKSLSIRRF
;
A
#
# COMPACT_ATOMS: atom_id res chain seq x y z
N ASN A 1 31.76 0.35 24.74
CA ASN A 1 31.46 1.65 25.39
C ASN A 1 31.29 2.81 24.39
N LYS A 2 30.80 2.57 23.16
CA LYS A 2 30.50 3.63 22.17
C LYS A 2 29.06 4.14 22.31
N GLU A 3 28.12 3.24 22.62
CA GLU A 3 26.71 3.58 22.84
C GLU A 3 26.49 4.52 24.03
N LEU A 4 27.24 4.37 25.12
CA LEU A 4 27.17 5.28 26.28
C LEU A 4 27.74 6.67 25.99
N VAL A 5 28.81 6.77 25.18
CA VAL A 5 29.42 8.05 24.79
C VAL A 5 28.53 8.80 23.80
N ILE A 6 27.85 8.08 22.90
CA ILE A 6 26.90 8.66 21.95
C ILE A 6 25.58 9.03 22.66
N GLY A 7 25.09 8.18 23.56
CA GLY A 7 23.96 8.50 24.43
C GLY A 7 24.21 9.79 25.23
N ALA A 8 25.41 9.97 25.78
CA ALA A 8 25.78 11.17 26.51
C ALA A 8 25.80 12.45 25.65
N GLY A 9 26.05 12.36 24.34
CA GLY A 9 26.03 13.51 23.42
C GLY A 9 24.68 13.76 22.74
N VAL A 10 23.89 12.71 22.49
CA VAL A 10 22.57 12.82 21.87
C VAL A 10 21.52 13.28 22.87
N LEU A 11 21.59 12.85 24.14
CA LEU A 11 20.60 13.22 25.16
C LEU A 11 20.52 14.75 25.40
N PRO A 12 21.63 15.49 25.57
CA PRO A 12 21.59 16.95 25.70
C PRO A 12 20.96 17.65 24.49
N LEU A 13 21.23 17.14 23.27
CA LEU A 13 20.63 17.69 22.04
C LEU A 13 19.13 17.40 21.96
N LEU A 14 18.68 16.25 22.46
CA LEU A 14 17.25 15.93 22.56
C LEU A 14 16.54 16.86 23.55
N GLU A 15 17.19 17.21 24.67
CA GLU A 15 16.68 18.19 25.63
C GLU A 15 16.62 19.60 25.02
N GLU A 16 17.63 20.01 24.25
CA GLU A 16 17.62 21.28 23.51
C GLU A 16 16.45 21.35 22.50
N ILE A 17 16.16 20.23 21.83
CA ILE A 17 15.01 20.14 20.91
C ILE A 17 13.67 20.29 21.66
N GLN A 18 13.57 19.77 22.89
CA GLN A 18 12.36 19.95 23.70
C GLN A 18 12.16 21.39 24.17
N GLN A 19 13.24 22.16 24.27
CA GLN A 19 13.21 23.56 24.68
C GLN A 19 13.00 24.51 23.50
N THR A 20 13.12 24.04 22.25
CA THR A 20 12.93 24.88 21.07
C THR A 20 11.45 25.14 20.81
N SER A 21 11.09 26.41 20.67
CA SER A 21 9.72 26.85 20.34
C SER A 21 9.40 26.78 18.84
N SER A 22 10.41 26.55 17.99
CA SER A 22 10.25 26.46 16.53
C SER A 22 10.23 25.02 16.04
N TYR A 23 9.15 24.66 15.33
CA TYR A 23 9.05 23.37 14.63
C TYR A 23 10.18 23.16 13.61
N GLU A 24 10.65 24.23 12.96
CA GLU A 24 11.71 24.16 11.94
C GLU A 24 13.05 23.78 12.55
N ALA A 25 13.45 24.47 13.63
CA ALA A 25 14.70 24.18 14.32
C ALA A 25 14.70 22.77 14.92
N GLY A 26 13.62 22.39 15.61
CA GLY A 26 13.49 21.06 16.18
C GLY A 26 13.50 19.94 15.12
N THR A 27 12.81 20.15 13.99
CA THR A 27 12.78 19.18 12.89
C THR A 27 14.14 19.05 12.22
N ALA A 28 14.86 20.15 11.98
CA ALA A 28 16.20 20.13 11.38
C ALA A 28 17.21 19.40 12.28
N LEU A 29 17.16 19.63 13.59
CA LEU A 29 18.01 18.92 14.55
C LEU A 29 17.71 17.41 14.55
N TYR A 30 16.43 17.02 14.59
CA TYR A 30 16.05 15.61 14.48
C TYR A 30 16.47 14.98 13.15
N LEU A 31 16.35 15.70 12.04
CA LEU A 31 16.81 15.23 10.74
C LEU A 31 18.32 14.94 10.77
N ASN A 32 19.12 15.89 11.26
CA ASN A 32 20.57 15.74 11.36
C ASN A 32 20.96 14.52 12.22
N LEU A 33 20.33 14.37 13.38
CA LEU A 33 20.59 13.24 14.29
C LEU A 33 20.12 11.91 13.70
N SER A 34 19.00 11.89 12.97
CA SER A 34 18.44 10.66 12.38
C SER A 34 19.35 10.02 11.32
N CYS A 35 20.30 10.77 10.75
CA CYS A 35 21.30 10.25 9.83
C CYS A 35 22.31 9.31 10.51
N LEU A 36 22.48 9.43 11.83
CA LEU A 36 23.41 8.61 12.62
C LEU A 36 22.72 7.30 13.00
N HIS A 37 23.26 6.17 12.54
CA HIS A 37 22.63 4.86 12.78
C HIS A 37 22.48 4.57 14.28
N GLU A 38 23.50 4.91 15.05
CA GLU A 38 23.57 4.71 16.51
C GLU A 38 22.56 5.56 17.27
N ALA A 39 22.14 6.71 16.71
CA ALA A 39 21.17 7.59 17.37
C ALA A 39 19.72 7.18 17.12
N LYS A 40 19.43 6.41 16.05
CA LYS A 40 18.06 6.07 15.61
C LYS A 40 17.24 5.38 16.69
N ALA A 41 17.83 4.49 17.48
CA ALA A 41 17.13 3.77 18.53
C ALA A 41 16.74 4.70 19.70
N THR A 42 17.66 5.59 20.09
CA THR A 42 17.46 6.59 21.15
C THR A 42 16.43 7.63 20.74
N ILE A 43 16.54 8.17 19.53
CA ILE A 43 15.56 9.12 18.96
C ILE A 43 14.19 8.45 18.85
N GLY A 44 14.14 7.21 18.35
CA GLY A 44 12.88 6.50 18.19
C GLY A 44 12.18 6.20 19.51
N SER A 45 12.93 6.01 20.60
CA SER A 45 12.38 5.77 21.94
C SER A 45 12.05 7.04 22.72
N SER A 46 12.31 8.23 22.15
CA SER A 46 11.99 9.51 22.76
C SER A 46 10.64 10.08 22.27
N GLY A 47 10.37 11.36 22.54
CA GLY A 47 9.22 12.09 21.99
C GLY A 47 9.35 12.52 20.51
N ALA A 48 10.44 12.15 19.83
CA ALA A 48 10.73 12.62 18.48
C ALA A 48 9.72 12.13 17.43
N ILE A 49 9.36 10.85 17.46
CA ILE A 49 8.47 10.26 16.44
C ILE A 49 7.09 10.96 16.41
N PRO A 50 6.37 11.11 17.54
CA PRO A 50 5.11 11.85 17.56
C PRO A 50 5.25 13.29 17.06
N PHE A 51 6.34 13.98 17.42
CA PHE A 51 6.62 15.34 16.96
C PHE A 51 6.79 15.39 15.44
N LEU A 52 7.67 14.56 14.87
CA LEU A 52 7.96 14.51 13.43
C LEU A 52 6.74 14.10 12.60
N VAL A 53 5.97 13.10 13.06
CA VAL A 53 4.71 12.71 12.41
C VAL A 53 3.69 13.86 12.48
N GLY A 54 3.67 14.61 13.59
CA GLY A 54 2.90 15.85 13.71
C GLY A 54 3.27 16.89 12.64
N CYS A 55 4.56 17.09 12.38
CA CYS A 55 5.07 18.01 11.35
C CYS A 55 4.65 17.62 9.92
N LEU A 56 4.31 16.35 9.65
CA LEU A 56 3.81 15.91 8.33
C LEU A 56 2.44 16.51 7.96
N ARG A 57 1.71 17.06 8.94
CA ARG A 57 0.42 17.75 8.76
C ARG A 57 0.56 19.24 8.45
N LEU A 58 1.76 19.79 8.56
CA LEU A 58 2.01 21.19 8.22
C LEU A 58 1.71 21.43 6.72
N PRO A 59 1.46 22.68 6.33
CA PRO A 59 1.46 23.06 4.92
C PRO A 59 2.74 22.60 4.22
N LYS A 60 2.71 22.56 2.89
CA LYS A 60 3.89 22.20 2.10
C LYS A 60 5.02 23.23 2.31
N THR A 61 5.93 22.91 3.22
CA THR A 61 7.09 23.70 3.64
C THR A 61 8.34 22.84 3.67
N GLN A 62 9.52 23.48 3.78
CA GLN A 62 10.78 22.78 3.99
C GLN A 62 10.73 21.94 5.28
N CYS A 63 10.15 22.47 6.36
CA CYS A 63 9.96 21.74 7.62
C CYS A 63 9.21 20.41 7.43
N ARG A 64 8.14 20.41 6.63
CA ARG A 64 7.39 19.18 6.32
C ARG A 64 8.25 18.16 5.56
N PHE A 65 9.08 18.63 4.62
CA PHE A 65 10.01 17.77 3.88
C PHE A 65 11.08 17.19 4.80
N ASP A 66 11.67 18.02 5.64
CA ASP A 66 12.70 17.61 6.59
C ASP A 66 12.14 16.59 7.59
N ALA A 67 10.90 16.77 8.04
CA ALA A 67 10.20 15.80 8.85
C ALA A 67 10.01 14.46 8.11
N LEU A 68 9.60 14.50 6.84
CA LEU A 68 9.47 13.29 6.02
C LEU A 68 10.82 12.57 5.83
N GLN A 69 11.92 13.31 5.65
CA GLN A 69 13.27 12.75 5.56
C GLN A 69 13.72 12.13 6.89
N ALA A 70 13.44 12.79 8.02
CA ALA A 70 13.75 12.26 9.34
C ALA A 70 12.96 10.98 9.62
N VAL A 71 11.66 10.96 9.30
CA VAL A 71 10.80 9.77 9.38
C VAL A 71 11.35 8.64 8.51
N TYR A 72 11.76 8.94 7.27
CA TYR A 72 12.43 7.97 6.40
C TYR A 72 13.67 7.39 7.07
N ASN A 73 14.58 8.22 7.57
CA ASN A 73 15.80 7.76 8.23
C ASN A 73 15.50 6.89 9.46
N LEU A 74 14.54 7.28 10.30
CA LEU A 74 14.15 6.52 11.49
C LEU A 74 13.47 5.19 11.13
N SER A 75 12.70 5.15 10.05
CA SER A 75 12.00 3.94 9.58
C SER A 75 12.94 2.84 9.05
N THR A 76 14.19 3.18 8.72
CA THR A 76 15.20 2.18 8.32
C THR A 76 15.61 1.25 9.48
N LEU A 77 15.29 1.62 10.72
CA LEU A 77 15.49 0.76 11.88
C LEU A 77 14.16 0.11 12.27
N GLU A 78 14.07 -1.22 12.10
CA GLU A 78 12.82 -1.97 12.29
C GLU A 78 12.20 -1.78 13.69
N SER A 79 13.03 -1.65 14.74
CA SER A 79 12.56 -1.43 16.12
C SER A 79 11.84 -0.09 16.32
N ASN A 80 11.95 0.86 15.40
CA ASN A 80 11.20 2.12 15.42
C ASN A 80 9.81 1.99 14.78
N ILE A 81 9.55 0.96 13.97
CA ILE A 81 8.32 0.81 13.19
C ILE A 81 7.07 0.79 14.09
N PRO A 82 6.99 0.02 15.19
CA PRO A 82 5.80 0.02 16.05
C PRO A 82 5.44 1.41 16.58
N ARG A 83 6.46 2.24 16.87
CA ARG A 83 6.27 3.61 17.37
C ARG A 83 5.82 4.56 16.27
N LEU A 84 6.37 4.42 15.06
CA LEU A 84 5.91 5.15 13.88
C LEU A 84 4.45 4.85 13.55
N LEU A 85 4.06 3.57 13.62
CA LEU A 85 2.67 3.14 13.41
C LEU A 85 1.75 3.71 14.50
N ALA A 86 2.14 3.61 15.77
CA ALA A 86 1.39 4.18 16.89
C ALA A 86 1.20 5.70 16.79
N ALA A 87 2.16 6.42 16.20
CA ALA A 87 2.06 7.85 15.94
C ALA A 87 1.18 8.20 14.72
N GLY A 88 0.64 7.21 14.00
CA GLY A 88 -0.25 7.42 12.85
C GLY A 88 0.47 7.80 11.57
N VAL A 89 1.71 7.33 11.36
CA VAL A 89 2.51 7.68 10.18
C VAL A 89 1.80 7.32 8.86
N VAL A 90 1.11 6.17 8.79
CA VAL A 90 0.46 5.68 7.56
C VAL A 90 -0.61 6.63 7.06
N ALA A 91 -1.43 7.17 7.96
CA ALA A 91 -2.47 8.14 7.60
C ALA A 91 -1.88 9.43 7.01
N ASN A 92 -0.78 9.91 7.59
CA ASN A 92 -0.10 11.11 7.12
C ASN A 92 0.57 10.90 5.75
N LEU A 93 1.21 9.74 5.55
CA LEU A 93 1.81 9.35 4.27
C LEU A 93 0.75 9.21 3.17
N ALA A 94 -0.39 8.58 3.47
CA ALA A 94 -1.50 8.47 2.53
C ALA A 94 -2.03 9.84 2.11
N HIS A 95 -2.21 10.75 3.06
CA HIS A 95 -2.64 12.12 2.77
C HIS A 95 -1.64 12.85 1.86
N ILE A 96 -0.33 12.73 2.12
CA ILE A 96 0.72 13.30 1.26
C ILE A 96 0.66 12.72 -0.15
N LEU A 97 0.46 11.40 -0.29
CA LEU A 97 0.45 10.69 -1.57
C LEU A 97 -0.83 10.93 -2.40
N SER A 98 -1.93 11.29 -1.75
CA SER A 98 -3.21 11.60 -2.41
C SER A 98 -3.37 13.07 -2.82
N GLY A 99 -2.46 13.95 -2.37
CA GLY A 99 -2.58 15.40 -2.55
C GLY A 99 -2.36 15.85 -4.00
N SER A 100 -3.08 16.88 -4.45
CA SER A 100 -2.82 17.50 -5.75
C SER A 100 -1.39 18.08 -5.78
N GLY A 101 -0.54 17.61 -6.69
CA GLY A 101 0.85 18.05 -6.79
C GLY A 101 1.82 17.32 -5.85
N ASN A 102 1.63 16.00 -5.70
CA ASN A 102 2.56 15.06 -5.05
C ASN A 102 4.02 15.47 -5.23
N THR A 103 4.63 16.01 -4.19
CA THR A 103 5.96 16.62 -4.32
C THR A 103 7.08 15.64 -4.03
N TRP A 104 6.80 14.56 -3.27
CA TRP A 104 7.80 13.58 -2.84
C TRP A 104 7.25 12.14 -2.80
N PRO A 105 6.60 11.66 -3.88
CA PRO A 105 6.03 10.31 -3.90
C PRO A 105 7.10 9.24 -3.70
N ASP A 106 8.29 9.43 -4.27
CA ASP A 106 9.46 8.58 -4.07
C ASP A 106 9.81 8.40 -2.59
N LYS A 107 9.86 9.50 -1.83
CA LYS A 107 10.21 9.48 -0.40
C LYS A 107 9.11 8.84 0.42
N VAL A 108 7.85 9.18 0.15
CA VAL A 108 6.70 8.58 0.83
C VAL A 108 6.68 7.06 0.63
N ILE A 109 6.84 6.61 -0.61
CA ILE A 109 6.85 5.18 -0.95
C ILE A 109 8.04 4.47 -0.29
N ALA A 110 9.20 5.12 -0.19
CA ALA A 110 10.35 4.55 0.53
C ALA A 110 10.04 4.31 2.02
N VAL A 111 9.32 5.23 2.69
CA VAL A 111 8.86 4.98 4.08
C VAL A 111 7.88 3.82 4.12
N LEU A 112 6.91 3.76 3.21
CA LEU A 112 5.94 2.66 3.14
C LEU A 112 6.62 1.30 2.94
N CYS A 113 7.65 1.22 2.08
CA CYS A 113 8.47 0.02 1.90
C CYS A 113 9.16 -0.40 3.21
N ASN A 114 9.74 0.55 3.95
CA ASN A 114 10.37 0.25 5.23
C ASN A 114 9.35 -0.27 6.26
N LEU A 115 8.17 0.35 6.36
CA LEU A 115 7.08 -0.12 7.24
C LEU A 115 6.62 -1.54 6.86
N ALA A 116 6.49 -1.82 5.56
CA ALA A 116 6.08 -3.12 5.01
C ALA A 116 7.07 -4.27 5.27
N SER A 117 8.27 -3.98 5.77
CA SER A 117 9.19 -5.02 6.26
C SER A 117 8.59 -5.82 7.43
N THR A 118 7.72 -5.19 8.23
CA THR A 118 7.05 -5.83 9.37
C THR A 118 5.64 -6.26 9.01
N LYS A 119 5.15 -7.34 9.65
CA LYS A 119 3.75 -7.77 9.49
C LYS A 119 2.76 -6.67 9.89
N GLN A 120 3.02 -6.00 11.02
CA GLN A 120 2.16 -4.93 11.51
C GLN A 120 2.07 -3.77 10.52
N GLY A 121 3.21 -3.34 9.95
CA GLY A 121 3.24 -2.27 8.96
C GLY A 121 2.53 -2.65 7.66
N ARG A 122 2.66 -3.90 7.18
CA ARG A 122 1.87 -4.39 6.04
C ARG A 122 0.37 -4.30 6.31
N THR A 123 -0.08 -4.78 7.47
CA THR A 123 -1.50 -4.75 7.84
C THR A 123 -2.04 -3.33 7.87
N GLU A 124 -1.34 -2.39 8.52
CA GLU A 124 -1.77 -0.98 8.55
C GLU A 124 -1.84 -0.35 7.15
N ILE A 125 -0.87 -0.62 6.28
CA ILE A 125 -0.87 -0.11 4.90
C ILE A 125 -2.03 -0.68 4.10
N ILE A 126 -2.28 -1.99 4.19
CA ILE A 126 -3.35 -2.67 3.44
C ILE A 126 -4.73 -2.21 3.91
N MET A 127 -4.90 -2.00 5.22
CA MET A 127 -6.17 -1.61 5.81
C MET A 127 -6.49 -0.12 5.61
N PHE A 128 -5.51 0.72 5.28
CA PHE A 128 -5.72 2.15 5.10
C PHE A 128 -6.46 2.46 3.78
N PRO A 129 -7.67 3.04 3.83
CA PRO A 129 -8.48 3.29 2.63
C PRO A 129 -7.76 4.16 1.59
N GLY A 130 -7.78 3.72 0.33
CA GLY A 130 -7.25 4.48 -0.80
C GLY A 130 -5.71 4.53 -0.92
N LEU A 131 -4.96 3.95 0.03
CA LEU A 131 -3.50 3.94 -0.04
C LEU A 131 -3.00 3.01 -1.16
N LEU A 132 -3.61 1.82 -1.32
CA LEU A 132 -3.31 0.94 -2.45
C LEU A 132 -3.65 1.60 -3.80
N GLY A 133 -4.80 2.28 -3.89
CA GLY A 133 -5.17 3.05 -5.08
C GLY A 133 -4.20 4.20 -5.38
N SER A 134 -3.67 4.87 -4.35
CA SER A 134 -2.65 5.91 -4.52
C SER A 134 -1.33 5.33 -5.05
N LEU A 135 -0.92 4.14 -4.56
CA LEU A 135 0.25 3.41 -5.11
C LEU A 135 0.00 2.96 -6.55
N ALA A 136 -1.21 2.50 -6.88
CA ALA A 136 -1.60 2.14 -8.24
C ALA A 136 -1.56 3.35 -9.18
N LEU A 137 -2.00 4.52 -8.73
CA LEU A 137 -1.93 5.75 -9.50
C LEU A 137 -0.47 6.17 -9.79
N VAL A 138 0.42 6.08 -8.79
CA VAL A 138 1.86 6.35 -9.00
C VAL A 138 2.47 5.33 -9.97
N LEU A 139 2.07 4.06 -9.89
CA LEU A 139 2.50 3.03 -10.85
C LEU A 139 2.03 3.33 -12.28
N ASP A 140 0.85 3.94 -12.44
CA ASP A 140 0.28 4.26 -13.74
C ASP A 140 0.90 5.51 -14.37
N SER A 141 0.97 6.62 -13.63
CA SER A 141 1.30 7.94 -14.17
C SER A 141 2.61 8.55 -13.64
N GLY A 142 3.32 7.88 -12.74
CA GLY A 142 4.58 8.37 -12.18
C GLY A 142 5.74 8.39 -13.17
N THR A 143 6.83 9.05 -12.80
CA THR A 143 8.11 8.91 -13.50
C THR A 143 8.62 7.47 -13.41
N GLN A 144 9.55 7.06 -14.29
CA GLN A 144 10.09 5.69 -14.27
C GLN A 144 10.66 5.28 -12.90
N VAL A 145 11.25 6.22 -12.15
CA VAL A 145 11.77 5.97 -10.80
C VAL A 145 10.62 5.78 -9.81
N GLU A 146 9.59 6.63 -9.86
CA GLU A 146 8.42 6.52 -9.00
C GLU A 146 7.63 5.23 -9.26
N GLN A 147 7.44 4.86 -10.52
CA GLN A 147 6.82 3.60 -10.91
C GLN A 147 7.61 2.39 -10.39
N GLU A 148 8.95 2.42 -10.48
CA GLU A 148 9.80 1.37 -9.90
C GLU A 148 9.61 1.26 -8.37
N GLN A 149 9.53 2.39 -7.66
CA GLN A 149 9.31 2.39 -6.21
C GLN A 149 7.91 1.87 -5.88
N ALA A 150 6.88 2.32 -6.60
CA ALA A 150 5.50 1.88 -6.41
C ALA A 150 5.35 0.37 -6.61
N VAL A 151 5.89 -0.20 -7.70
CA VAL A 151 5.86 -1.65 -7.92
C VAL A 151 6.67 -2.41 -6.85
N SER A 152 7.76 -1.82 -6.34
CA SER A 152 8.54 -2.42 -5.25
C SER A 152 7.72 -2.54 -3.97
N CYS A 153 6.96 -1.51 -3.65
CA CYS A 153 6.07 -1.48 -2.48
C CYS A 153 4.89 -2.46 -2.66
N LEU A 154 4.22 -2.44 -3.81
CA LEU A 154 3.11 -3.36 -4.09
C LEU A 154 3.57 -4.82 -4.07
N LEU A 155 4.75 -5.12 -4.60
CA LEU A 155 5.33 -6.46 -4.55
C LEU A 155 5.60 -6.90 -3.10
N SER A 156 6.18 -6.05 -2.26
CA SER A 156 6.46 -6.41 -0.85
C SER A 156 5.19 -6.59 -0.02
N LEU A 157 4.09 -5.91 -0.37
CA LEU A 157 2.78 -6.10 0.26
C LEU A 157 2.10 -7.40 -0.19
N CYS A 158 2.19 -7.74 -1.48
CA CYS A 158 1.49 -8.90 -2.06
C CYS A 158 2.16 -10.25 -1.75
N VAL A 159 3.49 -10.29 -1.65
CA VAL A 159 4.22 -11.55 -1.43
C VAL A 159 3.88 -12.12 -0.05
N GLY A 160 3.26 -13.31 -0.05
CA GLY A 160 2.81 -13.98 1.17
C GLY A 160 1.45 -13.51 1.70
N ASP A 161 0.74 -12.65 0.96
CA ASP A 161 -0.60 -12.16 1.31
C ASP A 161 -1.53 -12.18 0.07
N GLU A 162 -2.29 -13.27 -0.07
CA GLU A 162 -3.21 -13.46 -1.20
C GLU A 162 -4.38 -12.49 -1.16
N GLN A 163 -4.85 -12.11 0.03
CA GLN A 163 -5.92 -11.12 0.19
C GLN A 163 -5.46 -9.74 -0.28
N CYS A 164 -4.26 -9.32 0.13
CA CYS A 164 -3.63 -8.10 -0.38
C CYS A 164 -3.49 -8.16 -1.91
N SER A 165 -3.04 -9.30 -2.45
CA SER A 165 -2.87 -9.48 -3.89
C SER A 165 -4.19 -9.28 -4.65
N GLN A 166 -5.31 -9.79 -4.11
CA GLN A 166 -6.64 -9.56 -4.68
C GLN A 166 -7.06 -8.08 -4.61
N LEU A 167 -6.79 -7.39 -3.50
CA LEU A 167 -7.07 -5.95 -3.37
C LEU A 167 -6.26 -5.13 -4.37
N VAL A 168 -4.96 -5.41 -4.53
CA VAL A 168 -4.11 -4.72 -5.50
C VAL A 168 -4.58 -4.98 -6.95
N LEU A 169 -5.04 -6.19 -7.27
CA LEU A 169 -5.64 -6.49 -8.57
C LEU A 169 -6.93 -5.68 -8.83
N GLN A 170 -7.74 -5.43 -7.80
CA GLN A 170 -8.97 -4.63 -7.91
C GLN A 170 -8.69 -3.15 -8.21
N GLU A 171 -7.53 -2.64 -7.82
CA GLU A 171 -7.06 -1.29 -8.20
C GLU A 171 -6.63 -1.19 -9.68
N GLY A 172 -6.70 -2.28 -10.44
CA GLY A 172 -6.50 -2.26 -11.90
C GLY A 172 -5.05 -2.12 -12.35
N VAL A 173 -4.08 -2.53 -11.53
CA VAL A 173 -2.63 -2.34 -11.78
C VAL A 173 -2.06 -3.08 -13.00
N VAL A 174 -2.77 -4.07 -13.56
CA VAL A 174 -2.21 -5.00 -14.57
C VAL A 174 -1.70 -4.32 -15.84
N PRO A 175 -2.45 -3.39 -16.49
CA PRO A 175 -1.95 -2.70 -17.69
C PRO A 175 -0.67 -1.91 -17.42
N SER A 176 -0.60 -1.21 -16.29
CA SER A 176 0.57 -0.42 -15.88
C SER A 176 1.76 -1.33 -15.60
N LEU A 177 1.56 -2.50 -14.96
CA LEU A 177 2.61 -3.52 -14.77
C LEU A 177 3.13 -4.07 -16.09
N VAL A 178 2.25 -4.35 -17.05
CA VAL A 178 2.65 -4.83 -18.39
C VAL A 178 3.47 -3.76 -19.11
N SER A 179 3.02 -2.50 -19.10
CA SER A 179 3.77 -1.38 -19.68
C SER A 179 5.15 -1.24 -19.02
N LEU A 180 5.22 -1.25 -17.69
CA LEU A 180 6.46 -1.12 -16.93
C LEU A 180 7.42 -2.28 -17.20
N SER A 181 6.91 -3.51 -17.41
CA SER A 181 7.73 -4.68 -17.73
C SER A 181 8.50 -4.57 -19.06
N ILE A 182 8.08 -3.67 -19.94
CA ILE A 182 8.68 -3.42 -21.25
C ILE A 182 9.46 -2.11 -21.25
N ASN A 183 8.87 -1.05 -20.70
CA ASN A 183 9.34 0.33 -20.82
C ASN A 183 10.03 0.89 -19.57
N GLY A 184 10.02 0.15 -18.47
CA GLY A 184 10.58 0.60 -17.18
C GLY A 184 12.11 0.61 -17.10
N THR A 185 12.61 1.02 -15.95
CA THR A 185 14.02 0.82 -15.56
C THR A 185 14.35 -0.68 -15.48
N SER A 186 15.64 -1.04 -15.48
CA SER A 186 16.04 -2.46 -15.33
C SER A 186 15.41 -3.12 -14.08
N ARG A 187 15.43 -2.42 -12.94
CA ARG A 187 14.81 -2.89 -11.69
C ARG A 187 13.29 -2.88 -11.75
N GLY A 188 12.68 -1.87 -12.39
CA GLY A 188 11.24 -1.77 -12.59
C GLY A 188 10.70 -2.93 -13.42
N LYS A 189 11.41 -3.30 -14.50
CA LYS A 189 11.05 -4.46 -15.34
C LYS A 189 11.06 -5.76 -14.54
N ASP A 190 12.14 -6.02 -13.81
CA ASP A 190 12.28 -7.22 -12.96
C ASP A 190 11.16 -7.32 -11.91
N LYS A 191 10.89 -6.24 -11.18
CA LYS A 191 9.84 -6.21 -10.16
C LYS A 191 8.44 -6.36 -10.75
N ALA A 192 8.16 -5.69 -11.88
CA ALA A 192 6.88 -5.81 -12.57
C ALA A 192 6.63 -7.24 -13.05
N GLN A 193 7.65 -7.88 -13.63
CA GLN A 193 7.55 -9.29 -14.05
C GLN A 193 7.30 -10.21 -12.87
N LYS A 194 8.02 -10.04 -11.75
CA LYS A 194 7.80 -10.81 -10.52
C LYS A 194 6.37 -10.69 -10.01
N LEU A 195 5.83 -9.47 -9.96
CA LEU A 195 4.46 -9.25 -9.49
C LEU A 195 3.42 -9.84 -10.46
N LEU A 196 3.63 -9.73 -11.77
CA LEU A 196 2.77 -10.37 -12.78
C LEU A 196 2.78 -11.90 -12.67
N VAL A 197 3.95 -12.51 -12.47
CA VAL A 197 4.09 -13.96 -12.26
C VAL A 197 3.37 -14.38 -10.97
N HIS A 198 3.53 -13.62 -9.89
CA HIS A 198 2.81 -13.86 -8.64
C HIS A 198 1.30 -13.87 -8.86
N PHE A 199 0.73 -12.87 -9.55
CA PHE A 199 -0.70 -12.84 -9.85
C PHE A 199 -1.18 -13.99 -10.76
N ARG A 200 -0.36 -14.44 -11.71
CA ARG A 200 -0.68 -15.63 -12.52
C ARG A 200 -0.76 -16.88 -11.66
N GLY A 201 0.20 -17.06 -10.75
CA GLY A 201 0.23 -18.18 -9.82
C GLY A 201 -0.99 -18.24 -8.92
N LEU A 202 -1.54 -17.09 -8.49
CA LEU A 202 -2.79 -17.06 -7.72
C LEU A 202 -3.98 -17.58 -8.54
N ARG A 203 -4.12 -17.14 -9.78
CA ARG A 203 -5.21 -17.60 -10.67
C ARG A 203 -5.14 -19.09 -10.96
N GLU A 204 -3.94 -19.65 -11.09
CA GLU A 204 -3.74 -21.08 -11.36
C GLU A 204 -4.01 -21.96 -10.13
N ARG A 205 -3.87 -21.42 -8.91
CA ARG A 205 -4.21 -22.09 -7.64
C ARG A 205 -5.70 -22.06 -7.29
N ASP A 206 -6.50 -21.28 -8.01
CA ASP A 206 -7.97 -21.23 -7.90
C ASP A 206 -8.69 -22.05 -9.00
N PRO A 207 -8.43 -23.36 -9.25
CA PRO A 207 -9.11 -24.11 -10.30
C PRO A 207 -10.53 -24.59 -9.93
N VAL A 208 -11.13 -24.15 -8.82
CA VAL A 208 -12.44 -24.66 -8.35
C VAL A 208 -13.43 -23.52 -8.09
N ASN A 209 -13.96 -22.92 -9.16
CA ASN A 209 -15.32 -22.35 -9.15
C ASN A 209 -15.92 -22.05 -10.55
N SER A 210 -15.39 -22.66 -11.62
CA SER A 210 -15.93 -22.50 -13.00
C SER A 210 -16.60 -23.75 -13.57
N SER A 211 -16.85 -24.78 -12.76
CA SER A 211 -17.50 -26.03 -13.20
C SER A 211 -18.77 -26.33 -12.40
N SER A 212 -19.87 -25.72 -12.84
CA SER A 212 -21.24 -26.21 -12.63
C SER A 212 -22.10 -25.62 -13.75
N GLN A 213 -22.75 -26.30 -14.69
CA GLN A 213 -22.86 -27.66 -15.19
C GLN A 213 -23.42 -27.49 -16.63
N PRO A 214 -23.16 -28.38 -17.61
CA PRO A 214 -23.96 -28.44 -18.83
C PRO A 214 -25.26 -29.20 -18.53
N LEU A 215 -26.42 -28.55 -18.70
CA LEU A 215 -27.72 -29.25 -18.66
C LEU A 215 -28.29 -29.33 -20.06
N LEU A 216 -28.28 -30.54 -20.62
CA LEU A 216 -29.06 -30.94 -21.78
C LEU A 216 -30.24 -31.81 -21.32
N THR A 217 -31.43 -31.39 -21.78
CA THR A 217 -32.68 -32.16 -21.96
C THR A 217 -33.47 -32.60 -20.72
N THR A 218 -34.76 -32.24 -20.64
CA THR A 218 -35.89 -33.02 -21.18
C THR A 218 -37.21 -32.26 -20.98
N ASN A 219 -38.15 -32.52 -21.89
CA ASN A 219 -39.50 -31.95 -22.00
C ASN A 219 -40.42 -32.36 -20.83
N GLY A 220 -41.42 -31.53 -20.51
CA GLY A 220 -42.58 -31.99 -19.74
C GLY A 220 -43.52 -30.91 -19.19
N SER A 221 -44.51 -30.54 -20.01
CA SER A 221 -45.90 -30.19 -19.66
C SER A 221 -46.23 -29.49 -18.33
N THR A 222 -46.76 -28.27 -18.46
CA THR A 222 -47.66 -27.57 -17.53
C THR A 222 -48.88 -28.39 -17.11
N ARG A 223 -49.19 -28.44 -15.80
CA ARG A 223 -50.51 -28.05 -15.21
C ARG A 223 -50.64 -28.35 -13.70
N GLU A 224 -51.10 -27.31 -13.01
CA GLU A 224 -52.08 -27.25 -11.88
C GLU A 224 -51.65 -27.58 -10.42
N GLU A 225 -52.07 -26.66 -9.53
CA GLU A 225 -51.89 -26.54 -8.06
C GLU A 225 -52.92 -27.39 -7.23
N PRO A 226 -53.20 -27.13 -5.93
CA PRO A 226 -52.35 -26.99 -4.71
C PRO A 226 -52.83 -27.93 -3.57
N VAL A 227 -52.00 -28.20 -2.55
CA VAL A 227 -52.51 -28.55 -1.19
C VAL A 227 -51.54 -28.07 -0.10
N GLU A 228 -52.05 -27.27 0.84
CA GLU A 228 -51.41 -26.79 2.07
C GLU A 228 -51.20 -27.87 3.13
N ARG A 229 -50.14 -27.72 3.96
CA ARG A 229 -50.19 -27.79 5.44
C ARG A 229 -48.82 -27.46 6.07
N GLU A 230 -48.80 -26.36 6.83
CA GLU A 230 -48.20 -26.11 8.17
C GLU A 230 -47.08 -27.07 8.69
N VAL A 231 -45.99 -26.68 9.38
CA VAL A 231 -45.68 -25.51 10.25
C VAL A 231 -44.18 -25.56 10.67
N LYS A 232 -43.67 -24.41 11.16
CA LYS A 232 -42.53 -24.14 12.09
C LYS A 232 -41.13 -23.74 11.57
N SER A 233 -40.89 -22.43 11.75
CA SER A 233 -39.73 -21.75 12.37
C SER A 233 -38.34 -21.94 11.78
N VAL A 234 -37.71 -20.82 11.37
CA VAL A 234 -36.57 -20.18 12.07
C VAL A 234 -36.38 -18.77 11.50
N VAL A 235 -36.31 -17.80 12.40
CA VAL A 235 -36.01 -16.39 12.13
C VAL A 235 -34.56 -16.26 11.65
N LYS A 236 -34.34 -15.69 10.45
CA LYS A 236 -33.02 -15.18 10.03
C LYS A 236 -33.12 -13.68 9.74
N PHE A 237 -32.36 -12.91 10.52
CA PHE A 237 -32.10 -11.49 10.32
C PHE A 237 -31.60 -11.23 8.89
N LYS A 238 -32.32 -10.41 8.12
CA LYS A 238 -31.81 -9.81 6.88
C LYS A 238 -31.15 -8.47 7.24
N SER A 239 -29.83 -8.39 7.15
CA SER A 239 -29.15 -7.09 7.05
C SER A 239 -29.14 -6.66 5.58
N LYS A 240 -29.75 -5.50 5.30
CA LYS A 240 -29.76 -4.87 3.98
C LYS A 240 -28.41 -4.18 3.73
N SER A 241 -27.63 -4.70 2.80
CA SER A 241 -26.53 -3.95 2.19
C SER A 241 -26.99 -3.43 0.83
N ASN A 242 -27.25 -2.12 0.73
CA ASN A 242 -27.48 -1.45 -0.55
C ASN A 242 -26.17 -1.42 -1.34
N ARG A 243 -26.05 -2.29 -2.34
CA ARG A 243 -24.97 -2.26 -3.33
C ARG A 243 -25.51 -1.58 -4.59
N LEU A 244 -25.16 -0.31 -4.79
CA LEU A 244 -25.32 0.37 -6.08
C LEU A 244 -24.27 -0.19 -7.03
N GLY A 245 -24.75 -0.88 -8.07
CA GLY A 245 -23.94 -1.55 -9.06
C GLY A 245 -23.21 -0.58 -9.99
N ARG A 246 -22.02 -1.00 -10.41
CA ARG A 246 -21.49 -0.70 -11.75
C ARG A 246 -20.90 -1.98 -12.31
N VAL A 247 -21.63 -2.56 -13.26
CA VAL A 247 -21.14 -3.61 -14.15
C VAL A 247 -20.46 -2.89 -15.31
N LEU A 248 -19.17 -3.12 -15.53
CA LEU A 248 -18.55 -2.89 -16.83
C LEU A 248 -17.97 -4.21 -17.30
N SER A 249 -18.72 -4.85 -18.20
CA SER A 249 -18.26 -5.91 -19.07
C SER A 249 -17.37 -5.32 -20.16
N SER A 250 -16.18 -5.88 -20.37
CA SER A 250 -15.51 -5.76 -21.67
C SER A 250 -14.90 -7.09 -22.08
N MET A 251 -15.52 -7.66 -23.12
CA MET A 251 -15.07 -8.82 -23.87
C MET A 251 -13.82 -8.46 -24.67
N TRP A 252 -12.74 -9.21 -24.48
CA TRP A 252 -11.57 -9.10 -25.34
C TRP A 252 -11.62 -10.22 -26.39
N LYS A 253 -11.97 -9.84 -27.63
CA LYS A 253 -11.82 -10.69 -28.82
C LYS A 253 -10.54 -10.28 -29.54
N VAL A 254 -9.56 -11.17 -29.53
CA VAL A 254 -8.34 -11.09 -30.34
C VAL A 254 -8.72 -11.27 -31.81
N LYS A 255 -8.37 -10.30 -32.68
CA LYS A 255 -8.40 -10.47 -34.13
C LYS A 255 -6.99 -10.84 -34.61
N SER A 256 -6.89 -12.03 -35.21
CA SER A 256 -5.72 -12.51 -35.95
C SER A 256 -5.49 -11.68 -37.21
N LEU A 257 -4.26 -11.22 -37.42
CA LEU A 257 -3.78 -10.62 -38.66
C LEU A 257 -3.63 -11.71 -39.73
N SER A 258 -4.35 -11.59 -40.84
CA SER A 258 -4.04 -12.34 -42.07
C SER A 258 -3.09 -11.54 -42.95
N ILE A 259 -1.93 -12.13 -43.15
CA ILE A 259 -0.93 -11.81 -44.17
C ILE A 259 -1.56 -11.92 -45.56
N ARG A 260 -1.32 -10.94 -46.45
CA ARG A 260 -1.32 -11.16 -47.90
C ARG A 260 -0.14 -10.46 -48.55
N ARG A 261 0.72 -11.28 -49.16
CA ARG A 261 1.54 -11.02 -50.37
C ARG A 261 0.63 -10.43 -51.45
N PHE A 262 1.03 -9.51 -52.31
CA PHE A 262 2.21 -9.46 -53.19
C PHE A 262 2.68 -8.02 -53.34
#